data_AF-A0A016S2J3-F1
#
_entry.id   AF-A0A016S2J3-F1
#
_cell.length_a   1.000
_cell.length_b   1.000
_cell.length_c   1.000
_cell.angle_alpha   90.00
_cell.angle_beta   90.00
_cell.angle_gamma   90.00
#
_symmetry.space_group_name_H-M   'P 1'
#
loop_
_entity.id
_entity.type
_entity.pdbx_description
1 polymer ?
#
loop_
_entity_poly.entity_id
_entity_poly.type
_entity_poly.pdbx_seq_one_letter_code
_entity_poly.pdbx_strand_id
1 'polypeptide(L)'
;MIAEVARSELGVTKANRRKIDKQTWLWTDEVKQTVREKKRLYQVYLRSKTADNWSKYREARRTAKKAVAVAKAAHYEVINKELDTRDGKRLVYRLVNSQKRQAEDVEKFHGINDEHGQLLMDYGKVRERWHDYFSTEEFIHLPVFQLPPTHGPVQPITVEETEAALEQMKSGKATGPDDVAVEL
;
A
#
# COMPACT_ATOMS: atom_id res chain seq x y z
N MET A 1 -10.04 48.79 -4.10
CA MET A 1 -10.77 48.63 -5.37
C MET A 1 -10.23 47.52 -6.28
N ILE A 2 -9.18 47.68 -7.11
CA ILE A 2 -8.80 46.60 -8.08
C ILE A 2 -8.42 45.28 -7.38
N ALA A 3 -7.67 45.36 -6.28
CA ALA A 3 -7.22 44.19 -5.54
C ALA A 3 -8.33 43.47 -4.73
N GLU A 4 -9.48 44.11 -4.52
CA GLU A 4 -10.64 43.49 -3.85
C GLU A 4 -11.54 42.80 -4.86
N VAL A 5 -11.79 43.46 -6.00
CA VAL A 5 -12.54 42.87 -7.13
C VAL A 5 -11.83 41.60 -7.61
N ALA A 6 -10.50 41.63 -7.77
CA ALA A 6 -9.75 40.45 -8.18
C ALA A 6 -9.84 39.28 -7.18
N ARG A 7 -9.94 39.54 -5.87
CA ARG A 7 -10.10 38.49 -4.85
C ARG A 7 -11.51 37.89 -4.86
N SER A 8 -12.52 38.69 -5.17
CA SER A 8 -13.90 38.24 -5.31
C SER A 8 -14.09 37.37 -6.56
N GLU A 9 -13.58 37.82 -7.70
CA GLU A 9 -13.77 37.13 -8.99
C GLU A 9 -12.87 35.91 -9.17
N LEU A 10 -11.60 35.99 -8.74
CA LEU A 10 -10.61 34.93 -8.98
C LEU A 10 -10.38 34.01 -7.77
N GLY A 11 -10.98 34.36 -6.62
CA GLY A 11 -10.75 33.68 -5.35
C GLY A 11 -9.36 33.95 -4.76
N VAL A 12 -9.22 33.64 -3.47
CA VAL A 12 -7.93 33.76 -2.75
C VAL A 12 -7.27 32.38 -2.71
N THR A 13 -6.00 32.31 -3.11
CA THR A 13 -5.24 31.05 -3.00
C THR A 13 -5.11 30.68 -1.53
N LYS A 14 -5.47 29.45 -1.14
CA LYS A 14 -5.30 28.97 0.24
C LYS A 14 -3.85 29.16 0.69
N ALA A 15 -3.63 30.01 1.70
CA ALA A 15 -2.37 30.05 2.43
C ALA A 15 -2.08 28.64 2.98
N ASN A 16 -0.82 28.20 2.96
CA ASN A 16 -0.36 26.83 3.27
C ASN A 16 -0.50 25.74 2.18
N ARG A 17 -0.61 26.06 0.88
CA ARG A 17 -0.18 25.06 -0.10
C ARG A 17 1.31 24.78 0.09
N ARG A 18 1.67 23.50 0.33
CA ARG A 18 3.07 23.07 0.37
C ARG A 18 3.76 23.64 -0.85
N LYS A 19 4.85 24.40 -0.62
CA LYS A 19 5.71 24.92 -1.68
C LYS A 19 6.05 23.72 -2.57
N ILE A 20 5.53 23.70 -3.80
CA ILE A 20 5.94 22.69 -4.78
C ILE A 20 7.45 22.86 -4.85
N ASP A 21 8.18 21.83 -4.42
CA ASP A 21 9.62 21.86 -4.51
C ASP A 21 9.93 22.00 -5.99
N LYS A 22 10.36 23.20 -6.38
CA LYS A 22 10.80 23.44 -7.74
C LYS A 22 11.90 22.40 -7.92
N GLN A 23 11.82 21.55 -8.95
CA GLN A 23 12.81 20.53 -9.28
C GLN A 23 14.16 21.20 -9.63
N THR A 24 14.75 21.87 -8.65
CA THR A 24 15.89 22.76 -8.77
C THR A 24 17.14 21.90 -8.96
N TRP A 25 17.13 20.72 -8.33
CA TRP A 25 18.10 19.64 -8.53
C TRP A 25 18.19 19.16 -10.00
N LEU A 26 17.13 19.33 -10.80
CA LEU A 26 17.12 18.92 -12.21
C LEU A 26 17.87 19.90 -13.12
N TRP A 27 17.98 21.17 -12.71
CA TRP A 27 18.59 22.24 -13.50
C TRP A 27 20.09 22.37 -13.21
N THR A 28 20.84 21.30 -13.45
CA THR A 28 22.30 21.34 -13.45
C THR A 28 22.83 22.24 -14.59
N ASP A 29 24.08 22.69 -14.49
CA ASP A 29 24.66 23.56 -15.51
C ASP A 29 24.77 22.86 -16.87
N GLU A 30 25.06 21.57 -16.88
CA GLU A 30 25.05 20.74 -18.09
C GLU A 30 23.64 20.67 -18.72
N VAL A 31 22.59 20.44 -17.93
CA VAL A 31 21.20 20.44 -18.43
C VAL A 31 20.82 21.81 -18.97
N LYS A 32 21.19 22.90 -18.29
CA LYS A 32 20.94 24.27 -18.79
C LYS A 32 21.66 24.51 -20.12
N GLN A 33 22.94 24.15 -20.23
CA GLN A 33 23.75 24.35 -21.43
C GLN A 33 23.18 23.58 -22.61
N THR A 34 22.93 22.28 -22.45
CA THR A 34 22.40 21.42 -23.52
C THR A 34 20.98 21.84 -23.95
N VAL A 35 20.13 22.29 -23.03
CA VAL A 35 18.80 22.82 -23.36
C VAL A 35 18.89 24.15 -24.11
N ARG A 36 19.81 25.05 -23.72
CA ARG A 36 20.07 26.30 -24.45
C ARG A 36 20.55 26.03 -25.86
N GLU A 37 21.49 25.10 -26.03
CA GLU A 37 22.03 24.75 -27.35
C GLU A 37 20.97 24.11 -28.26
N LYS A 38 20.17 23.18 -27.71
CA LYS A 38 19.00 22.64 -28.41
C LYS A 38 18.06 23.75 -28.89
N LYS A 39 17.75 24.74 -28.04
CA LYS A 39 16.88 25.87 -28.40
C LYS A 39 17.51 26.75 -29.49
N ARG A 40 18.81 27.02 -29.40
CA ARG A 40 19.57 27.79 -30.40
C ARG A 40 19.51 27.13 -31.77
N LEU A 41 19.80 25.83 -31.84
CA LEU A 41 19.78 25.08 -33.09
C LEU A 41 18.37 24.94 -33.68
N TYR A 42 17.35 24.84 -32.83
CA TYR A 42 15.96 24.87 -33.29
C TYR A 42 15.62 26.21 -33.96
N GLN A 43 16.06 27.34 -33.40
CA GLN A 43 15.87 28.65 -34.02
C GLN A 43 16.60 28.77 -35.37
N VAL A 44 17.82 28.22 -35.48
CA VAL A 44 18.57 28.17 -36.75
C VAL A 44 17.81 27.35 -37.80
N TYR A 45 17.29 26.18 -37.41
CA TYR A 45 16.45 25.35 -38.28
C TYR A 45 15.16 26.06 -38.72
N LEU A 46 14.51 26.80 -37.83
CA LEU A 46 13.30 27.55 -38.18
C LEU A 46 13.58 28.67 -39.21
N ARG A 47 14.75 29.30 -39.14
CA ARG A 47 15.18 30.32 -40.11
C ARG A 47 15.56 29.71 -41.45
N SER A 48 16.23 28.55 -41.43
CA SER A 48 16.72 27.85 -42.61
C SER A 48 16.42 26.36 -42.47
N LYS A 49 15.32 25.92 -43.11
CA LYS A 49 14.76 24.56 -43.02
C LYS A 49 15.56 23.52 -43.81
N THR A 50 16.89 23.58 -43.72
CA THR A 50 17.79 22.64 -44.39
C THR A 50 17.91 21.31 -43.64
N ALA A 51 18.24 20.24 -44.36
CA ALA A 51 18.44 18.91 -43.77
C ALA A 51 19.59 18.89 -42.75
N ASP A 52 20.67 19.64 -43.00
CA ASP A 52 21.81 19.78 -42.09
C ASP A 52 21.39 20.42 -40.75
N ASN A 53 20.66 21.55 -40.79
CA ASN A 53 20.15 22.20 -39.58
C ASN A 53 19.20 21.30 -38.79
N TRP A 54 18.38 20.53 -39.49
CA TRP A 54 17.52 19.53 -38.87
C TRP A 54 18.31 18.43 -38.15
N SER A 55 19.37 17.92 -38.78
CA SER A 55 20.26 16.91 -38.19
C SER A 55 20.92 17.44 -36.92
N LYS A 56 21.52 18.64 -36.98
CA LYS A 56 22.15 19.31 -35.83
C LYS A 56 21.18 19.51 -34.66
N TYR A 57 19.96 19.99 -34.93
CA TYR A 57 18.93 20.11 -33.91
C TYR A 57 18.56 18.75 -33.29
N ARG A 58 18.42 17.70 -34.11
CA ARG A 58 18.07 16.36 -33.64
C ARG A 58 19.14 15.79 -32.71
N GLU A 59 20.41 15.99 -33.04
CA GLU A 59 21.53 15.61 -32.19
C GLU A 59 21.51 16.38 -30.87
N ALA A 60 21.38 17.71 -30.91
CA ALA A 60 21.29 18.52 -29.68
C ALA A 60 20.05 18.20 -28.83
N ARG A 61 18.94 17.80 -29.45
CA ARG A 61 17.75 17.30 -28.73
C ARG A 61 18.04 15.97 -28.02
N ARG A 62 18.78 15.06 -28.65
CA ARG A 62 19.19 13.79 -28.03
C ARG A 62 20.16 14.02 -26.88
N THR A 63 21.17 14.89 -27.05
CA THR A 63 22.12 15.20 -25.98
C THR A 63 21.43 15.85 -24.78
N ALA A 64 20.53 16.80 -25.00
CA ALA A 64 19.73 17.38 -23.92
C ALA A 64 18.85 16.33 -23.21
N LYS A 65 18.23 15.40 -23.96
CA LYS A 65 17.45 14.30 -23.36
C LYS A 65 18.34 13.38 -22.52
N LYS A 66 19.55 13.09 -22.99
CA LYS A 66 20.53 12.27 -22.27
C LYS A 66 20.99 12.96 -20.98
N ALA A 67 21.37 14.24 -21.05
CA ALA A 67 21.77 15.01 -19.86
C ALA A 67 20.66 15.06 -18.79
N VAL A 68 19.40 15.27 -19.21
CA VAL A 68 18.25 15.21 -18.30
C VAL A 68 18.08 13.83 -17.67
N ALA A 69 18.26 12.76 -18.45
CA ALA A 69 18.17 11.39 -17.93
C ALA A 69 19.29 11.08 -16.92
N VAL A 70 20.53 11.51 -17.21
CA VAL A 70 21.68 11.37 -16.30
C VAL A 70 21.45 12.14 -15.00
N ALA A 71 21.01 13.40 -15.08
CA ALA A 71 20.72 14.20 -13.88
C ALA A 71 19.62 13.56 -13.00
N LYS A 72 18.57 13.01 -13.63
CA LYS A 72 17.53 12.24 -12.92
C LYS A 72 18.09 10.98 -12.28
N ALA A 73 18.88 10.20 -13.01
CA ALA A 73 19.48 8.98 -12.49
C ALA A 73 20.37 9.29 -11.28
N ALA A 74 21.24 10.29 -11.38
CA ALA A 74 22.12 10.69 -10.27
C ALA A 74 21.33 11.13 -9.03
N HIS A 75 20.27 11.93 -9.20
CA HIS A 75 19.43 12.36 -8.08
C HIS A 75 18.73 11.17 -7.40
N TYR A 76 18.12 10.29 -8.18
CA TYR A 76 17.44 9.12 -7.63
C TYR A 76 18.41 8.09 -7.06
N GLU A 77 19.65 7.99 -7.56
CA GLU A 77 20.68 7.14 -6.96
C GLU A 77 21.01 7.59 -5.53
N VAL A 78 21.12 8.90 -5.29
CA VAL A 78 21.32 9.45 -3.93
C VAL A 78 20.13 9.12 -3.04
N ILE A 79 18.90 9.37 -3.50
CA ILE A 79 17.68 9.05 -2.73
C ILE A 79 17.62 7.55 -2.44
N ASN A 80 17.92 6.70 -3.41
CA ASN A 80 17.89 5.25 -3.22
C ASN A 80 18.89 4.80 -2.16
N LYS A 81 20.12 5.33 -2.18
CA LYS A 81 21.13 5.06 -1.13
C LYS A 81 20.64 5.49 0.25
N GLU A 82 19.99 6.65 0.36
CA GLU A 82 19.38 7.10 1.61
C GLU A 82 18.25 6.16 2.06
N LEU A 83 17.43 5.70 1.12
CA LEU A 83 16.34 4.76 1.38
C LEU A 83 16.81 3.35 1.77
N ASP A 84 18.00 2.93 1.34
CA ASP A 84 18.58 1.65 1.73
C ASP A 84 19.04 1.64 3.20
N THR A 85 19.23 2.81 3.81
CA THR A 85 19.54 2.93 5.25
C THR A 85 18.34 2.56 6.13
N ARG A 86 18.61 2.14 7.37
CA ARG A 86 17.55 1.83 8.35
C ARG A 86 16.61 3.03 8.59
N ASP A 87 17.18 4.23 8.63
CA ASP A 87 16.41 5.45 8.89
C ASP A 87 15.57 5.86 7.67
N GLY A 88 16.09 5.65 6.45
CA GLY A 88 15.34 5.81 5.20
C GLY A 88 14.14 4.86 5.09
N LYS A 89 14.34 3.57 5.36
CA LYS A 89 13.25 2.57 5.43
C LYS A 89 12.19 2.96 6.46
N ARG A 90 12.61 3.46 7.63
CA ARG A 90 11.70 3.94 8.68
C ARG A 90 10.90 5.17 8.25
N LEU A 91 11.48 6.08 7.45
CA LEU A 91 10.76 7.22 6.88
C LEU A 91 9.66 6.78 5.91
N VAL A 92 9.96 5.86 4.99
CA VAL A 92 8.96 5.32 4.05
C VAL A 92 7.84 4.61 4.80
N TYR A 93 8.19 3.75 5.76
CA TYR A 93 7.21 3.05 6.59
C TYR A 93 6.28 4.01 7.34
N ARG A 94 6.83 5.09 7.93
CA ARG A 94 6.04 6.14 8.59
C ARG A 94 5.13 6.86 7.60
N LEU A 95 5.61 7.18 6.40
CA LEU A 95 4.82 7.86 5.37
C LEU A 95 3.64 7.01 4.92
N VAL A 96 3.88 5.74 4.59
CA VAL A 96 2.85 4.78 4.18
C VAL A 96 1.81 4.59 5.28
N ASN A 97 2.24 4.43 6.53
CA ASN A 97 1.31 4.29 7.65
C ASN A 97 0.50 5.57 7.92
N SER A 98 1.09 6.75 7.74
CA SER A 98 0.37 8.01 7.84
C SER A 98 -0.69 8.15 6.76
N GLN A 99 -0.37 7.74 5.52
CA GLN A 99 -1.33 7.71 4.41
C GLN A 99 -2.46 6.73 4.69
N LYS A 100 -2.13 5.51 5.17
CA LYS A 100 -3.14 4.52 5.58
C LYS A 100 -4.09 5.09 6.63
N ARG A 101 -3.57 5.72 7.69
CA ARG A 101 -4.39 6.38 8.73
C ARG A 101 -5.27 7.51 8.18
N GLN A 102 -4.79 8.25 7.18
CA GLN A 102 -5.58 9.30 6.52
C GLN A 102 -6.68 8.74 5.62
N ALA A 103 -6.50 7.53 5.09
CA ALA A 103 -7.48 6.82 4.27
C ALA A 103 -8.44 5.94 5.10
N GLU A 104 -8.15 5.74 6.38
CA GLU A 104 -9.11 5.14 7.33
C GLU A 104 -10.19 6.21 7.59
N ASP A 105 -11.32 6.11 6.86
CA ASP A 105 -12.50 7.01 6.98
C ASP A 105 -13.21 6.90 8.35
N VAL A 106 -12.87 5.87 9.14
CA VAL A 106 -13.52 5.55 10.41
C VAL A 106 -12.47 5.63 11.52
N GLU A 107 -12.68 6.57 12.45
CA GLU A 107 -12.03 6.53 13.77
C GLU A 107 -12.34 5.16 14.37
N LYS A 108 -11.29 4.34 14.62
CA LYS A 108 -11.47 2.99 15.19
C LYS A 108 -12.16 3.14 16.54
N PHE A 109 -13.47 2.99 16.53
CA PHE A 109 -14.32 3.11 17.71
C PHE A 109 -14.22 1.80 18.47
N HIS A 110 -13.68 1.85 19.69
CA HIS A 110 -13.50 0.69 20.55
C HIS A 110 -14.52 0.66 21.70
N GLY A 111 -15.58 1.47 21.61
CA GLY A 111 -16.58 1.58 22.66
C GLY A 111 -17.68 0.52 22.54
N ILE A 112 -18.12 -0.01 23.68
CA ILE A 112 -19.22 -0.98 23.78
C ILE A 112 -20.22 -0.48 24.82
N ASN A 113 -21.51 -0.67 24.57
CA ASN A 113 -22.53 -0.35 25.56
C ASN A 113 -22.59 -1.44 26.64
N ASP A 114 -22.70 -1.02 27.89
CA ASP A 114 -23.03 -1.91 28.99
C ASP A 114 -24.50 -2.37 28.93
N GLU A 115 -24.90 -3.20 29.89
CA GLU A 115 -26.27 -3.74 30.01
C GLU A 115 -27.35 -2.64 30.14
N HIS A 116 -26.96 -1.45 30.60
CA HIS A 116 -27.83 -0.31 30.79
C HIS A 116 -27.77 0.67 29.60
N GLY A 117 -27.06 0.31 28.53
CA GLY A 117 -26.91 1.14 27.33
C GLY A 117 -25.89 2.27 27.48
N GLN A 118 -25.06 2.29 28.53
CA GLN A 118 -24.02 3.30 28.71
C GLN A 118 -22.74 2.90 27.99
N LEU A 119 -22.14 3.86 27.27
CA LEU A 119 -20.94 3.61 26.48
C LEU A 119 -19.70 3.44 27.35
N LEU A 120 -19.11 2.25 27.33
CA LEU A 120 -17.82 1.93 27.93
C LEU A 120 -16.70 2.20 26.91
N MET A 121 -15.73 3.02 27.31
CA MET A 121 -14.53 3.35 26.52
C MET A 121 -13.24 2.84 27.18
N ASP A 122 -13.30 2.43 28.45
CA ASP A 122 -12.16 1.88 29.17
C ASP A 122 -11.87 0.45 28.70
N TYR A 123 -10.61 0.18 28.34
CA TYR A 123 -10.23 -1.11 27.75
C TYR A 123 -10.46 -2.30 28.68
N GLY A 124 -10.27 -2.12 30.00
CA GLY A 124 -10.52 -3.17 30.99
C GLY A 124 -12.01 -3.52 31.03
N LYS A 125 -12.85 -2.49 31.13
CA LYS A 125 -14.32 -2.64 31.18
C LYS A 125 -14.90 -3.20 29.88
N VAL A 126 -14.40 -2.78 28.72
CA VAL A 126 -14.81 -3.32 27.41
C VAL A 126 -14.47 -4.80 27.31
N ARG A 127 -13.30 -5.22 27.80
CA ARG A 127 -12.89 -6.63 27.81
C ARG A 127 -13.75 -7.47 28.75
N GLU A 128 -14.05 -6.97 29.95
CA GLU A 128 -14.96 -7.63 30.89
C GLU A 128 -16.36 -7.77 30.29
N ARG A 129 -16.90 -6.71 29.67
CA ARG A 129 -18.21 -6.76 29.03
C ARG A 129 -18.29 -7.80 27.91
N TRP A 130 -17.23 -7.92 27.10
CA TRP A 130 -17.14 -8.99 26.10
C TRP A 130 -17.13 -10.38 26.74
N HIS A 131 -16.40 -10.55 27.84
CA HIS A 131 -16.35 -11.83 28.56
C HIS A 131 -17.74 -12.23 29.07
N ASP A 132 -18.49 -11.28 29.65
CA ASP A 132 -19.83 -11.53 30.19
C ASP A 132 -20.84 -11.86 29.09
N TYR A 133 -20.84 -11.11 27.98
CA TYR A 133 -21.69 -11.35 26.81
C TYR A 133 -21.53 -12.79 26.28
N PHE A 134 -20.28 -13.21 26.01
CA PHE A 134 -20.01 -14.56 25.48
C PHE A 134 -20.19 -15.68 26.51
N SER A 135 -20.17 -15.37 27.81
CA SER A 135 -20.39 -16.36 28.88
C SER A 135 -21.87 -16.60 29.19
N THR A 136 -22.75 -15.65 28.87
CA THR A 136 -24.15 -15.69 29.33
C THR A 136 -25.17 -15.75 28.20
N GLU A 137 -24.90 -15.15 27.03
CA GLU A 137 -25.92 -14.95 26.00
C GLU A 137 -25.82 -15.93 24.81
N GLU A 138 -24.62 -16.37 24.41
CA GLU A 138 -24.48 -17.29 23.26
C GLU A 138 -24.31 -18.77 23.63
N PHE A 139 -23.82 -19.07 24.83
CA PHE A 139 -23.58 -20.45 25.27
C PHE A 139 -24.36 -20.74 26.54
N ILE A 140 -25.65 -21.06 26.38
CA ILE A 140 -26.27 -22.01 27.31
C ILE A 140 -25.49 -23.31 27.09
N HIS A 141 -24.45 -23.52 27.87
CA HIS A 141 -23.89 -24.84 28.03
C HIS A 141 -25.03 -25.68 28.60
N LEU A 142 -25.76 -26.39 27.71
CA LEU A 142 -26.48 -27.56 28.16
C LEU A 142 -25.47 -28.35 29.00
N PRO A 143 -25.85 -28.83 30.19
CA PRO A 143 -24.96 -29.66 30.98
C PRO A 143 -24.42 -30.70 30.03
N VAL A 144 -23.11 -30.63 29.74
CA VAL A 144 -22.47 -31.68 28.97
C VAL A 144 -22.69 -32.89 29.85
N PHE A 145 -23.63 -33.75 29.46
CA PHE A 145 -23.80 -35.03 30.12
C PHE A 145 -22.45 -35.69 29.95
N GLN A 146 -21.66 -35.68 31.02
CA GLN A 146 -20.47 -36.49 31.13
C GLN A 146 -20.99 -37.92 31.13
N LEU A 147 -21.23 -38.45 29.93
CA LEU A 147 -21.49 -39.85 29.76
C LEU A 147 -20.24 -40.56 30.32
N PRO A 148 -20.41 -41.57 31.17
CA PRO A 148 -19.27 -42.34 31.64
C PRO A 148 -18.48 -42.79 30.39
N PRO A 149 -17.14 -42.68 30.42
CA PRO A 149 -16.31 -43.10 29.30
C PRO A 149 -16.74 -44.50 28.87
N THR A 150 -17.04 -44.68 27.59
CA THR A 150 -17.39 -46.00 27.07
C THR A 150 -16.13 -46.87 27.16
N HIS A 151 -15.99 -47.57 28.28
CA HIS A 151 -14.88 -48.49 28.51
C HIS A 151 -15.13 -49.77 27.72
N GLY A 152 -14.49 -49.86 26.57
CA GLY A 152 -14.44 -51.05 25.74
C GLY A 152 -13.11 -51.13 24.99
N PRO A 153 -12.66 -52.34 24.62
CA PRO A 153 -11.52 -52.48 23.73
C PRO A 153 -11.82 -51.74 22.43
N VAL A 154 -11.02 -50.71 22.13
CA VAL A 154 -10.99 -50.10 20.80
C VAL A 154 -10.54 -51.19 19.85
N GLN A 155 -11.41 -51.58 18.91
CA GLN A 155 -11.02 -52.59 17.93
C GLN A 155 -9.85 -52.04 17.11
N PRO A 156 -8.80 -52.84 16.88
CA PRO A 156 -7.70 -52.40 16.01
C PRO A 156 -8.26 -52.19 14.60
N ILE A 157 -7.88 -51.07 13.99
CA ILE A 157 -8.22 -50.75 12.60
C ILE A 157 -7.68 -51.88 11.72
N THR A 158 -8.56 -52.56 10.98
CA THR A 158 -8.15 -53.65 10.10
C THR A 158 -7.79 -53.12 8.71
N VAL A 159 -7.01 -53.90 7.96
CA VAL A 159 -6.58 -53.51 6.62
C VAL A 159 -7.81 -53.37 5.70
N GLU A 160 -8.80 -54.26 5.85
CA GLU A 160 -10.04 -54.25 5.08
C GLU A 160 -10.88 -52.99 5.34
N GLU A 161 -10.92 -52.51 6.58
CA GLU A 161 -11.59 -51.25 6.94
C GLU A 161 -10.89 -50.06 6.27
N THR A 162 -9.56 -50.10 6.23
CA THR A 162 -8.73 -49.05 5.62
C THR A 162 -8.90 -49.03 4.10
N GLU A 163 -8.93 -50.20 3.46
CA GLU A 163 -9.19 -50.37 2.03
C GLU A 163 -10.60 -49.91 1.65
N ALA A 164 -11.63 -50.31 2.40
CA ALA A 164 -13.00 -49.87 2.16
C ALA A 164 -13.18 -48.35 2.33
N ALA A 165 -12.48 -47.74 3.30
CA ALA A 165 -12.49 -46.29 3.48
C ALA A 165 -11.81 -45.57 2.30
N LEU A 166 -10.69 -46.09 1.79
CA LEU A 166 -10.00 -45.55 0.62
C LEU A 166 -10.86 -45.65 -0.64
N GLU A 167 -11.59 -46.76 -0.85
CA GLU A 167 -12.53 -46.92 -1.98
C GLU A 167 -13.68 -45.91 -1.95
N GLN A 168 -14.08 -45.41 -0.78
CA GLN A 168 -15.12 -44.38 -0.66
C GLN A 168 -14.62 -42.95 -0.90
N MET A 169 -13.30 -42.73 -0.96
CA MET A 169 -12.73 -41.40 -1.21
C MET A 169 -12.93 -40.99 -2.67
N LYS A 170 -13.45 -39.77 -2.89
CA LYS A 170 -13.69 -39.23 -4.23
C LYS A 170 -12.50 -38.39 -4.69
N SER A 171 -11.98 -38.66 -5.89
CA SER A 171 -10.95 -37.83 -6.54
C SER A 171 -11.51 -36.45 -6.94
N GLY A 172 -10.63 -35.44 -7.00
CA GLY A 172 -10.98 -34.07 -7.41
C GLY A 172 -11.57 -33.17 -6.32
N LYS A 173 -11.39 -33.51 -5.03
CA LYS A 173 -11.70 -32.62 -3.90
C LYS A 173 -10.51 -31.70 -3.61
N ALA A 174 -10.82 -30.50 -3.12
CA ALA A 174 -9.81 -29.49 -2.78
C ALA A 174 -8.87 -30.00 -1.68
N THR A 175 -7.58 -29.77 -1.87
CA THR A 175 -6.53 -30.23 -0.96
C THR A 175 -6.56 -29.46 0.35
N GLY A 176 -6.30 -30.16 1.46
CA GLY A 176 -6.13 -29.55 2.78
C GLY A 176 -4.79 -28.81 2.93
N PRO A 177 -4.51 -28.25 4.12
CA PRO A 177 -3.28 -27.49 4.40
C PRO A 177 -1.98 -28.26 4.12
N ASP A 178 -2.04 -29.59 4.13
CA ASP A 178 -0.89 -30.49 3.93
C ASP A 178 -0.62 -30.78 2.44
N ASP A 179 -1.45 -30.24 1.53
CA ASP A 179 -1.33 -30.33 0.07
C ASP A 179 -1.23 -31.76 -0.51
N VAL A 180 -1.75 -32.76 0.22
CA VAL A 180 -1.87 -34.15 -0.25
C VAL A 180 -3.25 -34.38 -0.89
N ALA A 181 -3.27 -34.57 -2.21
CA ALA A 181 -4.49 -34.91 -2.94
C ALA A 181 -4.73 -36.44 -2.96
N VAL A 182 -6.00 -36.84 -2.99
CA VAL A 182 -6.37 -38.23 -3.30
C VAL A 182 -6.26 -38.42 -4.81
N GLU A 183 -5.11 -38.91 -5.25
CA GLU A 183 -4.90 -39.37 -6.63
C GLU A 183 -5.20 -40.88 -6.68
N LEU A 184 -6.38 -41.22 -7.17
CA LEU A 184 -6.75 -42.57 -7.62
C LEU A 184 -6.77 -42.59 -9.14
#